data_AF-A0A811U4Y3-F1
#
_entry.id   AF-A0A811U4Y3-F1
#
_cell.length_a   1.000
_cell.length_b   1.000
_cell.length_c   1.000
_cell.angle_alpha   90.00
_cell.angle_beta   90.00
_cell.angle_gamma   90.00
#
_symmetry.space_group_name_H-M   'P 1'
#
loop_
_entity.id
_entity.type
_entity.pdbx_description
1 polymer ?
#
loop_
_entity_poly.entity_id
_entity_poly.type
_entity_poly.pdbx_seq_one_letter_code
_entity_poly.pdbx_strand_id
1 'polypeptide(L)'
;MDDDIVDIHCDPKNPREIKFEDITTADLLLMDEVLKTPCTRAMNCIEYDMDLFFKKEFLQPTGSFQSRGARHALRLLSDEKKRRGVITASTGNHALAISYQGYELNIPVTVVVPTSTAASKIEKCRSYKAHVIIEGRDIGESRIVALVLARERRLEFINGSDHTHIIAANGTIAFEILKQVPKADAIVVPVGGGGLLAGIAKALKTVSPQTQVIGVELEKCPSFQRAMANESPVYTPPNSSLAEGLLVPKVGYNAFATAAVLLDKLVVVREAWVALAMLRLLLEEECVVEGAGAVGLAAVLSGQLNEFKKKRVVVLLSGSNTDAAAYGRALERGMAVERRLLREDHDVCGAITLFEKLEKLDLNVHQIMSECVWLPSAYKMEMVARSYFLISEDLGSILFPASLTVRLGPHPNLFFSQHWRGIGYSKALRVQLTNMGVAKQRKKGTCQLLSFSALKTQTDEVVKEEKELQDPRTSKIQERNHMETVRDNQKATPKNVQDVGAIEETPKPVHVAMKPKKFLALNRKLTAKKRSK
;
A
#
# COMPACT_ATOMS: atom_id res chain seq x y z
N MET A 1 -6.97 -6.98 -31.85
CA MET A 1 -6.44 -5.68 -31.39
C MET A 1 -6.07 -4.98 -32.67
N ASP A 2 -6.82 -3.95 -33.05
CA ASP A 2 -6.50 -3.18 -34.26
C ASP A 2 -5.22 -2.39 -33.98
N ASP A 3 -4.22 -2.54 -34.86
CA ASP A 3 -2.92 -1.85 -34.81
C ASP A 3 -3.03 -0.31 -35.00
N ASP A 4 -4.24 0.24 -35.11
CA ASP A 4 -4.54 1.62 -35.51
C ASP A 4 -4.86 2.59 -34.35
N ILE A 5 -4.76 2.16 -33.09
CA ILE A 5 -5.06 3.00 -31.92
C ILE A 5 -3.74 3.39 -31.26
N VAL A 6 -3.09 4.41 -31.81
CA VAL A 6 -1.78 4.91 -31.37
C VAL A 6 -1.90 6.31 -30.77
N ASP A 7 -1.21 6.52 -29.66
CA ASP A 7 -0.98 7.84 -29.07
C ASP A 7 0.04 8.59 -29.95
N ILE A 8 -0.43 9.53 -30.76
CA ILE A 8 0.39 10.25 -31.75
C ILE A 8 1.55 11.04 -31.15
N HIS A 9 1.50 11.32 -29.84
CA HIS A 9 2.54 12.04 -29.12
C HIS A 9 3.57 11.10 -28.51
N CYS A 10 3.30 9.79 -28.47
CA CYS A 10 4.12 8.77 -27.84
C CYS A 10 4.37 7.60 -28.83
N ASP A 11 5.05 7.89 -29.94
CA ASP A 11 5.37 6.91 -30.98
C ASP A 11 6.62 6.09 -30.62
N PRO A 12 6.54 4.76 -30.44
CA PRO A 12 7.71 3.91 -30.21
C PRO A 12 8.76 3.97 -31.32
N LYS A 13 8.35 4.21 -32.57
CA LYS A 13 9.24 4.21 -33.74
C LYS A 13 9.96 5.55 -33.91
N ASN A 14 9.43 6.61 -33.31
CA ASN A 14 9.95 7.96 -33.43
C ASN A 14 9.86 8.71 -32.09
N PRO A 15 10.62 8.26 -31.06
CA PRO A 15 10.65 8.93 -29.78
C PRO A 15 11.23 10.35 -29.94
N ARG A 16 10.61 11.31 -29.26
CA ARG A 16 11.00 12.72 -29.26
C ARG A 16 11.78 13.05 -28.00
N GLU A 17 13.08 13.29 -28.14
CA GLU A 17 13.89 13.82 -27.05
C GLU A 17 13.46 15.24 -26.70
N ILE A 18 13.33 15.54 -25.41
CA ILE A 18 13.04 16.89 -24.94
C ILE A 18 14.30 17.74 -25.01
N LYS A 19 14.17 18.93 -25.60
CA LYS A 19 15.27 19.89 -25.69
C LYS A 19 15.24 20.85 -24.51
N PHE A 20 16.38 21.50 -24.26
CA PHE A 20 16.48 22.47 -23.18
C PHE A 20 15.57 23.69 -23.43
N GLU A 21 15.44 24.10 -24.70
CA GLU A 21 14.61 25.21 -25.12
C GLU A 21 13.11 24.98 -24.83
N ASP A 22 12.65 23.73 -24.91
CA ASP A 22 11.28 23.35 -24.57
C ASP A 22 11.00 23.64 -23.08
N ILE A 23 11.98 23.38 -22.22
CA ILE A 23 11.88 23.58 -20.77
C ILE A 23 11.96 25.06 -20.43
N THR A 24 12.87 25.82 -21.05
CA THR A 24 12.93 27.28 -20.83
C THR A 24 11.66 27.97 -21.31
N THR A 25 11.08 27.49 -22.42
CA THR A 25 9.79 28.00 -22.91
C THR A 25 8.67 27.68 -21.91
N ALA A 26 8.64 26.46 -21.37
CA ALA A 26 7.70 26.08 -20.34
C ALA A 26 7.86 26.93 -19.06
N ASP A 27 9.08 27.23 -18.63
CA ASP A 27 9.35 28.07 -17.44
C ASP A 27 8.77 29.47 -17.61
N LEU A 28 8.98 30.08 -18.78
CA LEU A 28 8.43 31.40 -19.11
C LEU A 28 6.90 31.40 -19.14
N LEU A 29 6.29 30.39 -19.75
CA LEU A 29 4.82 30.30 -19.86
C LEU A 29 4.14 30.00 -18.52
N LEU A 30 4.84 29.37 -17.58
CA LEU A 30 4.28 28.96 -16.28
C LEU A 30 4.59 29.93 -15.13
N MET A 31 5.42 30.95 -15.35
CA MET A 31 6.03 31.79 -14.32
C MET A 31 5.04 32.35 -13.28
N ASP A 32 3.84 32.72 -13.72
CA ASP A 32 2.76 33.29 -12.90
C ASP A 32 1.47 32.43 -12.90
N GLU A 33 1.48 31.29 -13.60
CA GLU A 33 0.32 30.39 -13.70
C GLU A 33 0.43 29.16 -12.78
N VAL A 34 1.62 28.89 -12.24
CA VAL A 34 1.87 27.77 -11.34
C VAL A 34 2.57 28.25 -10.07
N LEU A 35 2.18 27.67 -8.94
CA LEU A 35 2.83 27.92 -7.66
C LEU A 35 4.30 27.48 -7.71
N LYS A 36 5.21 28.41 -7.38
CA LYS A 36 6.61 28.10 -7.07
C LYS A 36 6.65 27.48 -5.67
N THR A 37 6.75 26.17 -5.60
CA THR A 37 6.69 25.45 -4.32
C THR A 37 7.98 25.69 -3.53
N PRO A 38 7.93 25.64 -2.19
CA PRO A 38 9.12 25.81 -1.38
C PRO A 38 10.03 24.56 -1.43
N CYS A 39 11.33 24.81 -1.34
CA CYS A 39 12.39 23.82 -1.18
C CYS A 39 13.07 24.08 0.17
N THR A 40 12.49 23.53 1.24
CA THR A 40 12.93 23.81 2.60
C THR A 40 13.95 22.77 3.05
N ARG A 41 14.93 23.20 3.84
CA ARG A 41 15.82 22.28 4.55
C ARG A 41 15.01 21.37 5.48
N ALA A 42 15.36 20.10 5.57
CA ALA A 42 14.73 19.15 6.50
C ALA A 42 15.00 19.59 7.95
N MET A 43 14.00 19.44 8.82
CA MET A 43 14.11 19.79 10.25
C MET A 43 15.16 18.91 10.94
N ASN A 44 15.24 17.63 10.56
CA ASN A 44 16.10 16.65 11.21
C ASN A 44 17.32 16.23 10.36
N CYS A 45 18.05 17.19 9.78
CA CYS A 45 19.24 16.90 8.94
C CYS A 45 20.34 16.07 9.64
N ILE A 46 20.41 16.14 10.98
CA ILE A 46 21.43 15.44 11.78
C ILE A 46 21.26 13.93 11.67
N GLU A 47 20.01 13.43 11.74
CA GLU A 47 19.73 12.00 11.67
C GLU A 47 20.08 11.39 10.30
N TYR A 48 19.94 12.19 9.23
CA TYR A 48 20.24 11.75 7.87
C TYR A 48 21.73 11.83 7.51
N ASP A 49 22.58 12.50 8.31
CA ASP A 49 23.98 12.80 8.00
C ASP A 49 24.13 13.48 6.61
N MET A 50 23.15 14.29 6.21
CA MET A 50 23.09 15.01 4.92
C MET A 50 22.50 16.41 5.13
N ASP A 51 22.93 17.39 4.32
CA ASP A 51 22.27 18.69 4.22
C ASP A 51 21.04 18.53 3.32
N LEU A 52 19.98 17.93 3.87
CA LEU A 52 18.80 17.48 3.14
C LEU A 52 17.78 18.61 2.95
N PHE A 53 17.22 18.71 1.76
CA PHE A 53 16.15 19.65 1.41
C PHE A 53 14.97 18.91 0.78
N PHE A 54 13.76 19.38 1.04
CA PHE A 54 12.53 18.84 0.48
C PHE A 54 11.90 19.83 -0.50
N LYS A 55 11.82 19.44 -1.77
CA LYS A 55 11.03 20.17 -2.77
C LYS A 55 9.57 19.75 -2.67
N LYS A 56 8.72 20.60 -2.08
CA LYS A 56 7.35 20.28 -1.65
C LYS A 56 6.32 20.41 -2.78
N GLU A 57 6.45 19.61 -3.83
CA GLU A 57 5.51 19.62 -4.97
C GLU A 57 4.08 19.17 -4.62
N PHE A 58 3.90 18.47 -3.51
CA PHE A 58 2.57 18.17 -2.98
C PHE A 58 1.75 19.41 -2.57
N LEU A 59 2.36 20.60 -2.46
CA LEU A 59 1.68 21.86 -2.19
C LEU A 59 1.05 22.52 -3.43
N GLN A 60 1.22 21.94 -4.61
CA GLN A 60 0.49 22.39 -5.81
C GLN A 60 -1.03 22.28 -5.59
N PRO A 61 -1.86 23.06 -6.33
CA PRO A 61 -3.31 23.13 -6.10
C PRO A 61 -4.06 21.78 -6.12
N THR A 62 -3.55 20.80 -6.85
CA THR A 62 -4.13 19.45 -6.94
C THR A 62 -3.42 18.41 -6.08
N GLY A 63 -2.48 18.83 -5.23
CA GLY A 63 -1.74 17.95 -4.34
C GLY A 63 -0.54 17.25 -4.98
N SER A 64 -0.07 17.67 -6.17
CA SER A 64 1.11 17.06 -6.81
C SER A 64 1.73 17.91 -7.92
N PHE A 65 2.95 17.57 -8.32
CA PHE A 65 3.67 18.22 -9.43
C PHE A 65 2.93 18.24 -10.77
N GLN A 66 1.97 17.32 -11.00
CA GLN A 66 1.34 17.12 -12.30
C GLN A 66 0.48 18.31 -12.76
N SER A 67 0.14 19.23 -11.84
CA SER A 67 -0.44 20.54 -12.19
C SER A 67 0.40 21.31 -13.22
N ARG A 68 1.74 21.24 -13.14
CA ARG A 68 2.67 21.92 -14.05
C ARG A 68 2.48 21.46 -15.49
N GLY A 69 2.62 20.16 -15.70
CA GLY A 69 2.43 19.52 -16.99
C GLY A 69 1.04 19.81 -17.55
N ALA A 70 0.00 19.54 -16.76
CA ALA A 70 -1.38 19.76 -17.19
C ALA A 70 -1.61 21.21 -17.64
N ARG A 71 -1.16 22.20 -16.87
CA ARG A 71 -1.27 23.62 -17.23
C ARG A 71 -0.58 23.92 -18.57
N HIS A 72 0.67 23.50 -18.72
CA HIS A 72 1.46 23.76 -19.91
C HIS A 72 0.88 23.11 -21.17
N ALA A 73 0.51 21.82 -21.08
CA ALA A 73 -0.07 21.09 -22.21
C ALA A 73 -1.39 21.73 -22.67
N LEU A 74 -2.26 22.13 -21.74
CA LEU A 74 -3.52 22.81 -22.06
C LEU A 74 -3.30 24.21 -22.65
N ARG A 75 -2.31 24.96 -22.14
CA ARG A 75 -1.99 26.32 -22.62
C ARG A 75 -1.60 26.32 -24.10
N LEU A 76 -0.81 25.33 -24.51
CA LEU A 76 -0.26 25.17 -25.86
C LEU A 76 -1.27 24.62 -26.89
N LEU A 77 -2.47 24.21 -26.45
CA LEU A 77 -3.52 23.83 -27.40
C LEU A 77 -3.93 25.03 -28.25
N SER A 78 -4.09 24.78 -29.56
CA SER A 78 -4.80 25.69 -30.47
C SER A 78 -6.23 25.95 -29.98
N ASP A 79 -6.81 27.09 -30.35
CA ASP A 79 -8.18 27.43 -29.95
C ASP A 79 -9.22 26.39 -30.41
N GLU A 80 -9.01 25.75 -31.57
CA GLU A 80 -9.86 24.65 -32.03
C GLU A 80 -9.82 23.47 -31.05
N LYS A 81 -8.63 22.99 -30.69
CA LYS A 81 -8.45 21.90 -29.71
C LYS A 81 -9.01 22.28 -28.35
N LYS A 82 -8.82 23.53 -27.89
CA LYS A 82 -9.40 24.03 -26.63
C LYS A 82 -10.93 23.96 -26.64
N ARG A 83 -11.58 24.37 -27.73
CA ARG A 83 -13.05 24.29 -27.89
C ARG A 83 -13.56 22.85 -27.93
N ARG A 84 -12.85 21.95 -28.61
CA ARG A 84 -13.23 20.51 -28.66
C ARG A 84 -13.05 19.82 -27.32
N GLY A 85 -12.00 20.17 -26.59
CA GLY A 85 -11.65 19.58 -25.31
C GLY A 85 -10.62 18.47 -25.42
N VAL A 86 -10.24 17.97 -24.25
CA VAL A 86 -9.18 16.98 -24.07
C VAL A 86 -9.71 15.71 -23.43
N ILE A 87 -8.98 14.62 -23.59
CA ILE A 87 -9.25 13.35 -22.96
C ILE A 87 -7.97 12.72 -22.40
N THR A 88 -8.06 12.08 -21.25
CA THR A 88 -6.96 11.29 -20.67
C THR A 88 -7.49 9.99 -20.08
N ALA A 89 -6.61 9.00 -19.88
CA ALA A 89 -6.84 7.89 -18.98
C ALA A 89 -5.89 7.99 -17.77
N SER A 90 -6.44 8.13 -16.56
CA SER A 90 -5.66 8.16 -15.32
C SER A 90 -6.58 7.97 -14.11
N THR A 91 -6.14 7.21 -13.12
CA THR A 91 -6.86 7.03 -11.84
C THR A 91 -6.32 7.89 -10.70
N GLY A 92 -5.35 8.76 -10.97
CA GLY A 92 -4.54 9.40 -9.93
C GLY A 92 -4.31 10.89 -10.17
N ASN A 93 -3.11 11.33 -9.81
CA ASN A 93 -2.69 12.73 -9.82
C ASN A 93 -2.97 13.44 -11.15
N HIS A 94 -2.85 12.75 -12.30
CA HIS A 94 -2.92 13.41 -13.61
C HIS A 94 -4.35 13.72 -13.97
N ALA A 95 -5.27 12.80 -13.65
CA ALA A 95 -6.71 13.05 -13.78
C ALA A 95 -7.13 14.27 -12.97
N LEU A 96 -6.63 14.42 -11.74
CA LEU A 96 -6.92 15.57 -10.90
C LEU A 96 -6.32 16.86 -11.47
N ALA A 97 -5.03 16.82 -11.81
CA ALA A 97 -4.30 17.95 -12.38
C ALA A 97 -4.96 18.48 -13.66
N ILE A 98 -5.28 17.60 -14.61
CA ILE A 98 -5.86 18.02 -15.88
C ILE A 98 -7.31 18.46 -15.73
N SER A 99 -8.09 17.84 -14.83
CA SER A 99 -9.47 18.28 -14.55
C SER A 99 -9.48 19.67 -13.94
N TYR A 100 -8.65 19.93 -12.94
CA TYR A 100 -8.52 21.24 -12.31
C TYR A 100 -8.02 22.30 -13.29
N GLN A 101 -6.95 22.02 -14.04
CA GLN A 101 -6.39 23.02 -14.96
C GLN A 101 -7.31 23.27 -16.17
N GLY A 102 -8.03 22.24 -16.64
CA GLY A 102 -9.06 22.42 -17.67
C GLY A 102 -10.23 23.26 -17.17
N TYR A 103 -10.65 23.06 -15.92
CA TYR A 103 -11.66 23.91 -15.28
C TYR A 103 -11.24 25.38 -15.24
N GLU A 104 -10.03 25.67 -14.73
CA GLU A 104 -9.49 27.03 -14.64
C GLU A 104 -9.36 27.71 -16.03
N LEU A 105 -9.03 26.94 -17.06
CA LEU A 105 -8.86 27.44 -18.44
C LEU A 105 -10.15 27.40 -19.27
N ASN A 106 -11.28 26.96 -18.70
CA ASN A 106 -12.54 26.72 -19.42
C ASN A 106 -12.40 25.77 -20.63
N ILE A 107 -11.55 24.75 -20.51
CA ILE A 107 -11.36 23.71 -21.52
C ILE A 107 -12.13 22.46 -21.08
N PRO A 108 -13.01 21.88 -21.93
CA PRO A 108 -13.70 20.65 -21.58
C PRO A 108 -12.71 19.49 -21.37
N VAL A 109 -12.83 18.77 -20.26
CA VAL A 109 -11.97 17.64 -19.91
C VAL A 109 -12.81 16.37 -19.80
N THR A 110 -12.36 15.31 -20.47
CA THR A 110 -12.87 13.95 -20.27
C THR A 110 -11.79 13.10 -19.60
N VAL A 111 -12.15 12.36 -18.54
CA VAL A 111 -11.26 11.43 -17.87
C VAL A 111 -11.85 10.03 -17.95
N VAL A 112 -11.09 9.09 -18.51
CA VAL A 112 -11.46 7.67 -18.53
C VAL A 112 -10.75 6.95 -17.40
N VAL A 113 -11.52 6.24 -16.58
CA VAL A 113 -11.03 5.51 -15.41
C VAL A 113 -11.59 4.08 -15.40
N PRO A 114 -10.89 3.08 -14.86
CA PRO A 114 -11.40 1.74 -14.71
C PRO A 114 -12.46 1.67 -13.62
N THR A 115 -13.24 0.59 -13.65
CA THR A 115 -14.34 0.32 -12.71
C THR A 115 -13.89 0.18 -11.26
N SER A 116 -12.62 -0.12 -11.01
CA SER A 116 -12.00 -0.25 -9.68
C SER A 116 -11.57 1.07 -9.05
N THR A 117 -11.72 2.20 -9.76
CA THR A 117 -11.28 3.52 -9.26
C THR A 117 -12.12 3.95 -8.06
N ALA A 118 -11.44 4.39 -6.99
CA ALA A 118 -12.10 4.87 -5.78
C ALA A 118 -13.06 6.04 -6.07
N ALA A 119 -14.25 5.99 -5.47
CA ALA A 119 -15.31 6.99 -5.66
C ALA A 119 -14.83 8.41 -5.34
N SER A 120 -14.01 8.58 -4.29
CA SER A 120 -13.44 9.88 -3.90
C SER A 120 -12.61 10.53 -5.01
N LYS A 121 -11.82 9.75 -5.77
CA LYS A 121 -11.02 10.26 -6.90
C LYS A 121 -11.92 10.66 -8.08
N ILE A 122 -12.99 9.89 -8.33
CA ILE A 122 -14.00 10.19 -9.36
C ILE A 122 -14.75 11.49 -9.03
N GLU A 123 -15.22 11.61 -7.80
CA GLU A 123 -15.96 12.78 -7.31
C GLU A 123 -15.11 14.04 -7.36
N LYS A 124 -13.83 13.95 -6.99
CA LYS A 124 -12.88 15.07 -7.07
C LYS A 124 -12.61 15.51 -8.52
N CYS A 125 -12.62 14.61 -9.51
CA CYS A 125 -12.56 15.01 -10.92
C CYS A 125 -13.88 15.70 -11.35
N ARG A 126 -15.02 15.14 -10.95
CA ARG A 126 -16.36 15.70 -11.28
C ARG A 126 -16.59 17.07 -10.65
N SER A 127 -16.04 17.36 -9.48
CA SER A 127 -16.16 18.67 -8.84
C SER A 127 -15.47 19.77 -9.66
N TYR A 128 -14.46 19.43 -10.46
CA TYR A 128 -13.85 20.31 -11.46
C TYR A 128 -14.57 20.26 -12.83
N LYS A 129 -15.84 19.84 -12.86
CA LYS A 129 -16.68 19.72 -14.07
C LYS A 129 -16.11 18.79 -15.15
N ALA A 130 -15.14 17.93 -14.83
CA ALA A 130 -14.65 16.94 -15.78
C ALA A 130 -15.70 15.85 -16.04
N HIS A 131 -15.84 15.46 -17.31
CA HIS A 131 -16.67 14.33 -17.70
C HIS A 131 -15.93 13.02 -17.42
N VAL A 132 -16.34 12.29 -16.38
CA VAL A 132 -15.68 11.02 -15.99
C VAL A 132 -16.41 9.83 -16.60
N ILE A 133 -15.71 9.07 -17.44
CA ILE A 133 -16.15 7.83 -18.06
C ILE A 133 -15.52 6.68 -17.28
N ILE A 134 -16.35 5.77 -16.76
CA ILE A 134 -15.90 4.62 -15.98
C ILE A 134 -15.96 3.38 -16.89
N GLU A 135 -14.85 3.04 -17.53
CA GLU A 135 -14.76 1.94 -18.49
C GLU A 135 -13.35 1.32 -18.52
N GLY A 136 -13.28 0.00 -18.62
CA GLY A 136 -12.06 -0.79 -18.53
C GLY A 136 -11.91 -1.50 -17.17
N ARG A 137 -11.29 -2.69 -17.20
CA ARG A 137 -10.97 -3.48 -15.99
C ARG A 137 -9.75 -2.93 -15.25
N ASP A 138 -8.82 -2.37 -15.99
CA ASP A 138 -7.60 -1.75 -15.50
C ASP A 138 -7.28 -0.48 -16.32
N ILE A 139 -6.24 0.24 -15.90
CA ILE A 139 -5.84 1.50 -16.55
C ILE A 139 -5.38 1.30 -18.00
N GLY A 140 -4.87 0.12 -18.35
CA GLY A 140 -4.47 -0.20 -19.72
C GLY A 140 -5.68 -0.28 -20.64
N GLU A 141 -6.74 -0.97 -20.22
CA GLU A 141 -8.01 -0.99 -20.95
C GLU A 141 -8.67 0.39 -21.02
N SER A 142 -8.70 1.14 -19.91
CA SER A 142 -9.22 2.52 -19.90
C SER A 142 -8.45 3.43 -20.85
N ARG A 143 -7.13 3.23 -21.01
CA ARG A 143 -6.32 3.96 -21.99
C ARG A 143 -6.73 3.65 -23.42
N ILE A 144 -6.99 2.38 -23.75
CA ILE A 144 -7.47 2.01 -25.09
C ILE A 144 -8.82 2.69 -25.37
N VAL A 145 -9.76 2.64 -24.41
CA VAL A 145 -11.06 3.33 -24.52
C VAL A 145 -10.87 4.83 -24.74
N ALA A 146 -9.99 5.47 -23.96
CA ALA A 146 -9.70 6.89 -24.11
C ALA A 146 -9.16 7.25 -25.50
N LEU A 147 -8.27 6.42 -26.07
CA LEU A 147 -7.73 6.64 -27.41
C LEU A 147 -8.79 6.45 -28.51
N VAL A 148 -9.67 5.44 -28.39
CA VAL A 148 -10.81 5.26 -29.30
C VAL A 148 -11.71 6.49 -29.26
N LEU A 149 -12.13 6.93 -28.07
CA LEU A 149 -12.99 8.09 -27.89
C LEU A 149 -12.33 9.38 -28.34
N ALA A 150 -11.01 9.53 -28.13
CA ALA A 150 -10.25 10.66 -28.64
C ALA A 150 -10.37 10.78 -30.15
N ARG A 151 -10.21 9.66 -30.88
CA ARG A 151 -10.34 9.60 -32.33
C ARG A 151 -11.77 9.87 -32.79
N GLU A 152 -12.75 9.19 -32.22
CA GLU A 152 -14.17 9.31 -32.61
C GLU A 152 -14.73 10.71 -32.37
N ARG A 153 -14.40 11.32 -31.23
CA ARG A 153 -14.92 12.63 -30.81
C ARG A 153 -13.97 13.78 -31.16
N ARG A 154 -12.84 13.49 -31.81
CA ARG A 154 -11.77 14.44 -32.17
C ARG A 154 -11.24 15.23 -30.96
N LEU A 155 -11.17 14.59 -29.80
CA LEU A 155 -10.60 15.16 -28.58
C LEU A 155 -9.07 15.01 -28.61
N GLU A 156 -8.35 15.94 -27.99
CA GLU A 156 -6.91 15.79 -27.83
C GLU A 156 -6.61 14.82 -26.68
N PHE A 157 -5.94 13.70 -26.97
CA PHE A 157 -5.45 12.81 -25.92
C PHE A 157 -4.19 13.38 -25.27
N ILE A 158 -4.20 13.57 -23.95
CA ILE A 158 -3.05 14.07 -23.19
C ILE A 158 -2.52 12.98 -22.26
N ASN A 159 -1.41 12.37 -22.64
CA ASN A 159 -0.67 11.43 -21.81
C ASN A 159 -0.01 12.14 -20.63
N GLY A 160 -0.32 11.71 -19.40
CA GLY A 160 0.16 12.37 -18.17
C GLY A 160 1.61 12.12 -17.78
N SER A 161 2.36 11.36 -18.57
CA SER A 161 3.77 11.06 -18.27
C SER A 161 4.69 11.25 -19.47
N ASP A 162 4.27 10.84 -20.67
CA ASP A 162 5.17 10.75 -21.82
C ASP A 162 4.90 11.82 -22.90
N HIS A 163 3.90 12.68 -22.70
CA HIS A 163 3.68 13.79 -23.61
C HIS A 163 4.79 14.84 -23.47
N THR A 164 5.37 15.29 -24.58
CA THR A 164 6.52 16.20 -24.58
C THR A 164 6.30 17.50 -23.78
N HIS A 165 5.15 18.15 -23.95
CA HIS A 165 4.77 19.32 -23.14
C HIS A 165 4.67 19.03 -21.63
N ILE A 166 4.24 17.84 -21.23
CA ILE A 166 4.24 17.45 -19.80
C ILE A 166 5.67 17.32 -19.29
N ILE A 167 6.54 16.64 -20.04
CA ILE A 167 7.94 16.44 -19.66
C ILE A 167 8.68 17.77 -19.58
N ALA A 168 8.51 18.66 -20.56
CA ALA A 168 9.12 19.98 -20.58
C ALA A 168 8.74 20.81 -19.34
N ALA A 169 7.45 20.83 -18.98
CA ALA A 169 6.96 21.53 -17.80
C ALA A 169 7.46 20.93 -16.48
N ASN A 170 7.65 19.61 -16.41
CA ASN A 170 8.24 18.98 -15.23
C ASN A 170 9.69 19.42 -15.02
N GLY A 171 10.42 19.75 -16.11
CA GLY A 171 11.78 20.25 -16.04
C GLY A 171 11.93 21.61 -15.35
N THR A 172 10.87 22.43 -15.30
CA THR A 172 10.93 23.75 -14.64
C THR A 172 11.17 23.65 -13.14
N ILE A 173 10.82 22.51 -12.53
CA ILE A 173 11.12 22.19 -11.13
C ILE A 173 12.63 22.29 -10.86
N ALA A 174 13.48 21.88 -11.81
CA ALA A 174 14.92 21.97 -11.66
C ALA A 174 15.40 23.41 -11.52
N PHE A 175 14.84 24.36 -12.28
CA PHE A 175 15.19 25.77 -12.18
C PHE A 175 14.80 26.35 -10.82
N GLU A 176 13.64 25.98 -10.30
CA GLU A 176 13.22 26.38 -8.96
C GLU A 176 14.16 25.81 -7.88
N ILE A 177 14.55 24.54 -7.99
CA ILE A 177 15.50 23.91 -7.06
C ILE A 177 16.84 24.64 -7.11
N LEU A 178 17.42 24.88 -8.29
CA LEU A 178 18.72 25.54 -8.42
C LEU A 178 18.71 26.98 -7.90
N LYS A 179 17.57 27.69 -8.01
CA LYS A 179 17.40 29.03 -7.44
C LYS A 179 17.30 29.00 -5.90
N GLN A 180 16.56 28.05 -5.35
CA GLN A 180 16.28 27.98 -3.90
C GLN A 180 17.38 27.27 -3.10
N VAL A 181 18.08 26.33 -3.73
CA VAL A 181 19.15 25.51 -3.14
C VAL A 181 20.36 25.53 -4.10
N PRO A 182 21.12 26.64 -4.15
CA PRO A 182 22.29 26.74 -5.00
C PRO A 182 23.32 25.67 -4.66
N LYS A 183 24.02 25.14 -5.67
CA LYS A 183 25.08 24.11 -5.50
C LYS A 183 24.57 22.81 -4.83
N ALA A 184 23.37 22.35 -5.17
CA ALA A 184 22.94 21.01 -4.78
C ALA A 184 23.87 19.96 -5.40
N ASP A 185 24.36 19.02 -4.57
CA ASP A 185 25.21 17.92 -5.01
C ASP A 185 24.39 16.83 -5.70
N ALA A 186 23.16 16.57 -5.23
CA ALA A 186 22.25 15.61 -5.83
C ALA A 186 20.78 16.02 -5.72
N ILE A 187 20.00 15.58 -6.71
CA ILE A 187 18.54 15.73 -6.75
C ILE A 187 17.92 14.34 -6.95
N VAL A 188 17.09 13.94 -5.98
CA VAL A 188 16.45 12.63 -5.90
C VAL A 188 15.01 12.72 -6.40
N VAL A 189 14.74 12.01 -7.49
CA VAL A 189 13.50 12.12 -8.28
C VAL A 189 12.76 10.79 -8.31
N PRO A 190 11.48 10.73 -7.89
CA PRO A 190 10.63 9.56 -8.06
C PRO A 190 10.44 9.19 -9.54
N VAL A 191 10.49 7.90 -9.86
CA VAL A 191 10.39 7.38 -11.22
C VAL A 191 9.20 6.41 -11.33
N GLY A 192 8.21 6.80 -12.14
CA GLY A 192 7.17 5.92 -12.68
C GLY A 192 7.32 5.84 -14.19
N GLY A 193 6.48 6.58 -14.93
CA GLY A 193 6.59 6.66 -16.39
C GLY A 193 7.82 7.40 -16.95
N GLY A 194 8.71 7.91 -16.08
CA GLY A 194 9.95 8.61 -16.44
C GLY A 194 9.83 10.10 -16.78
N GLY A 195 8.62 10.63 -17.00
CA GLY A 195 8.45 12.01 -17.47
C GLY A 195 8.92 13.11 -16.49
N LEU A 196 8.80 12.89 -15.18
CA LEU A 196 9.34 13.82 -14.18
C LEU A 196 10.87 13.82 -14.21
N LEU A 197 11.46 12.61 -14.24
CA LEU A 197 12.89 12.40 -14.31
C LEU A 197 13.49 13.03 -15.57
N ALA A 198 12.90 12.76 -16.73
CA ALA A 198 13.38 13.25 -18.03
C ALA A 198 13.47 14.78 -18.07
N GLY A 199 12.42 15.48 -17.65
CA GLY A 199 12.40 16.94 -17.64
C GLY A 199 13.47 17.51 -16.70
N ILE A 200 13.54 16.98 -15.48
CA ILE A 200 14.50 17.45 -14.47
C ILE A 200 15.93 17.15 -14.91
N ALA A 201 16.21 15.94 -15.40
CA ALA A 201 17.54 15.53 -15.85
C ALA A 201 18.03 16.41 -17.00
N LYS A 202 17.19 16.69 -17.99
CA LYS A 202 17.55 17.55 -19.14
C LYS A 202 17.88 18.98 -18.70
N ALA A 203 17.07 19.56 -17.82
CA ALA A 203 17.31 20.89 -17.28
C ALA A 203 18.62 20.95 -16.47
N LEU A 204 18.83 19.98 -15.56
CA LEU A 204 20.01 19.95 -14.68
C LEU A 204 21.29 19.71 -15.45
N LYS A 205 21.33 18.74 -16.38
CA LYS A 205 22.54 18.46 -17.14
C LYS A 205 22.96 19.59 -18.08
N THR A 206 22.05 20.51 -18.37
CA THR A 206 22.38 21.73 -19.14
C THR A 206 22.87 22.87 -18.24
N VAL A 207 22.22 23.12 -17.10
CA VAL A 207 22.49 24.30 -16.26
C VAL A 207 23.51 24.04 -15.13
N SER A 208 23.49 22.85 -14.56
CA SER A 208 24.35 22.42 -13.44
C SER A 208 24.81 20.98 -13.67
N PRO A 209 25.67 20.72 -14.67
CA PRO A 209 26.06 19.37 -15.07
C PRO A 209 26.74 18.57 -13.93
N GLN A 210 27.30 19.25 -12.94
CA GLN A 210 27.93 18.65 -11.76
C GLN A 210 26.91 18.10 -10.75
N THR A 211 25.67 18.62 -10.75
CA THR A 211 24.61 18.10 -9.88
C THR A 211 24.19 16.71 -10.37
N GLN A 212 24.20 15.74 -9.45
CA GLN A 212 23.81 14.37 -9.76
C GLN A 212 22.29 14.21 -9.75
N VAL A 213 21.77 13.46 -10.72
CA VAL A 213 20.36 13.13 -10.88
C VAL A 213 20.18 11.68 -10.49
N ILE A 214 19.39 11.47 -9.44
CA ILE A 214 19.16 10.16 -8.84
C ILE A 214 17.70 9.78 -9.04
N GLY A 215 17.44 8.76 -9.85
CA GLY A 215 16.10 8.21 -10.04
C GLY A 215 15.77 7.19 -8.95
N VAL A 216 14.55 7.20 -8.44
CA VAL A 216 14.07 6.23 -7.44
C VAL A 216 12.86 5.47 -7.95
N GLU A 217 12.97 4.15 -8.08
CA GLU A 217 11.88 3.24 -8.42
C GLU A 217 11.48 2.36 -7.23
N LEU A 218 10.30 1.75 -7.33
CA LEU A 218 9.86 0.72 -6.40
C LEU A 218 10.31 -0.66 -6.87
N GLU A 219 10.70 -1.51 -5.93
CA GLU A 219 10.96 -2.94 -6.18
C GLU A 219 9.75 -3.66 -6.81
N LYS A 220 8.54 -3.17 -6.53
CA LYS A 220 7.28 -3.73 -7.05
C LYS A 220 6.98 -3.37 -8.50
N CYS A 221 7.69 -2.42 -9.10
CA CYS A 221 7.56 -2.05 -10.51
C CYS A 221 8.80 -1.27 -11.01
N PRO A 222 9.99 -1.90 -11.11
CA PRO A 222 11.24 -1.23 -11.53
C PRO A 222 11.33 -1.13 -13.06
N SER A 223 10.36 -0.43 -13.66
CA SER A 223 10.14 -0.37 -15.11
C SER A 223 11.28 0.31 -15.87
N PHE A 224 11.89 1.34 -15.29
CA PHE A 224 12.99 2.11 -15.86
C PHE A 224 14.29 1.33 -15.79
N GLN A 225 14.59 0.67 -14.67
CA GLN A 225 15.72 -0.24 -14.57
C GLN A 225 15.61 -1.35 -15.63
N ARG A 226 14.41 -1.91 -15.80
CA ARG A 226 14.17 -2.94 -16.80
C ARG A 226 14.29 -2.41 -18.23
N ALA A 227 13.84 -1.18 -18.49
CA ALA A 227 14.01 -0.51 -19.78
C ALA A 227 15.47 -0.22 -20.10
N MET A 228 16.27 0.22 -19.11
CA MET A 228 17.72 0.42 -19.26
C MET A 228 18.43 -0.87 -19.64
N ALA A 229 18.14 -1.97 -18.94
CA ALA A 229 18.72 -3.28 -19.23
C ALA A 229 18.31 -3.84 -20.60
N ASN A 230 17.16 -3.39 -21.13
CA ASN A 230 16.63 -3.79 -22.44
C ASN A 230 16.94 -2.76 -23.55
N GLU A 231 17.64 -1.67 -23.21
CA GLU A 231 17.93 -0.51 -24.08
C GLU A 231 16.69 0.13 -24.73
N SER A 232 15.50 -0.20 -24.23
CA SER A 232 14.22 0.27 -24.76
C SER A 232 13.07 -0.03 -23.78
N PRO A 233 11.99 0.78 -23.79
CA PRO A 233 10.85 0.54 -22.92
C PRO A 233 10.21 -0.83 -23.13
N VAL A 234 10.16 -1.60 -22.05
CA VAL A 234 9.59 -2.96 -22.01
C VAL A 234 8.56 -3.06 -20.89
N TYR A 235 7.59 -3.95 -21.08
CA TYR A 235 6.58 -4.20 -20.07
C TYR A 235 7.18 -4.89 -18.83
N THR A 236 6.87 -4.33 -17.67
CA THR A 236 7.27 -4.78 -16.34
C THR A 236 6.00 -4.96 -15.52
N PRO A 237 5.65 -6.18 -15.09
CA PRO A 237 4.40 -6.43 -14.39
C PRO A 237 4.41 -5.73 -13.01
N PRO A 238 3.40 -4.91 -12.70
CA PRO A 238 3.33 -4.19 -11.43
C PRO A 238 2.67 -5.06 -10.35
N ASN A 239 3.12 -4.92 -9.10
CA ASN A 239 2.44 -5.44 -7.91
C ASN A 239 1.83 -4.29 -7.08
N SER A 240 0.77 -4.58 -6.31
CA SER A 240 0.09 -3.58 -5.48
C SER A 240 1.05 -2.89 -4.52
N SER A 241 0.96 -1.57 -4.38
CA SER A 241 1.89 -0.81 -3.53
C SER A 241 1.30 0.43 -2.89
N LEU A 242 1.88 0.86 -1.75
CA LEU A 242 1.63 2.15 -1.12
C LEU A 242 1.91 3.34 -2.05
N ALA A 243 2.80 3.16 -3.03
CA ALA A 243 3.22 4.19 -3.98
C ALA A 243 2.61 3.94 -5.37
N GLU A 244 1.27 3.90 -5.45
CA GLU A 244 0.49 3.62 -6.67
C GLU A 244 0.93 4.45 -7.88
N GLY A 245 1.27 5.73 -7.67
CA GLY A 245 1.68 6.65 -8.72
C GLY A 245 2.96 6.25 -9.47
N LEU A 246 3.74 5.31 -8.94
CA LEU A 246 4.97 4.79 -9.57
C LEU A 246 4.77 3.42 -10.22
N LEU A 247 3.58 2.80 -10.10
CA LEU A 247 3.27 1.50 -10.71
C LEU A 247 2.96 1.65 -12.20
N VAL A 248 3.91 2.19 -12.96
CA VAL A 248 3.80 2.36 -14.40
C VAL A 248 4.54 1.20 -15.07
N PRO A 249 3.83 0.22 -15.66
CA PRO A 249 4.45 -1.02 -16.11
C PRO A 249 5.35 -0.84 -17.34
N LYS A 250 5.25 0.29 -18.04
CA LYS A 250 6.07 0.58 -19.20
C LYS A 250 6.44 2.05 -19.21
N VAL A 251 7.74 2.35 -19.20
CA VAL A 251 8.27 3.71 -19.31
C VAL A 251 7.80 4.36 -20.60
N GLY A 252 7.62 5.67 -20.57
CA GLY A 252 7.40 6.46 -21.77
C GLY A 252 8.58 6.40 -22.76
N TYR A 253 8.30 6.42 -24.05
CA TYR A 253 9.34 6.37 -25.08
C TYR A 253 10.11 7.70 -25.18
N ASN A 254 9.40 8.84 -25.09
CA ASN A 254 10.04 10.16 -25.08
C ASN A 254 10.82 10.37 -23.79
N ALA A 255 10.23 9.96 -22.66
CA ALA A 255 10.87 10.02 -21.35
C ALA A 255 12.14 9.17 -21.29
N PHE A 256 12.10 7.92 -21.79
CA PHE A 256 13.27 7.04 -21.82
C PHE A 256 14.37 7.60 -22.73
N ALA A 257 14.03 7.98 -23.96
CA ALA A 257 14.98 8.56 -24.91
C ALA A 257 15.68 9.81 -24.36
N THR A 258 14.98 10.60 -23.54
CA THR A 258 15.55 11.79 -22.89
C THR A 258 16.38 11.44 -21.65
N ALA A 259 15.87 10.61 -20.75
CA ALA A 259 16.45 10.42 -19.41
C ALA A 259 17.57 9.38 -19.34
N ALA A 260 17.54 8.34 -20.19
CA ALA A 260 18.39 7.15 -20.05
C ALA A 260 19.89 7.49 -20.02
N VAL A 261 20.32 8.45 -20.84
CA VAL A 261 21.73 8.87 -20.96
C VAL A 261 22.12 9.99 -19.99
N LEU A 262 21.16 10.58 -19.28
CA LEU A 262 21.37 11.75 -18.40
C LEU A 262 21.41 11.40 -16.92
N LEU A 263 21.09 10.15 -16.57
CA LEU A 263 20.97 9.69 -15.20
C LEU A 263 22.33 9.31 -14.61
N ASP A 264 22.65 9.79 -13.40
CA ASP A 264 23.88 9.40 -12.71
C ASP A 264 23.70 8.11 -11.91
N LYS A 265 22.52 7.91 -11.32
CA LYS A 265 22.18 6.70 -10.55
C LYS A 265 20.69 6.41 -10.59
N LEU A 266 20.35 5.12 -10.65
CA LEU A 266 18.99 4.62 -10.44
C LEU A 266 19.00 3.71 -9.20
N VAL A 267 18.11 3.95 -8.25
CA VAL A 267 17.95 3.14 -7.04
C VAL A 267 16.55 2.55 -6.97
N VAL A 268 16.45 1.36 -6.38
CA VAL A 268 15.19 0.62 -6.23
C VAL A 268 14.93 0.44 -4.75
N VAL A 269 13.76 0.88 -4.28
CA VAL A 269 13.41 0.83 -2.85
C VAL A 269 12.28 -0.15 -2.58
N ARG A 270 12.39 -0.82 -1.43
CA ARG A 270 11.34 -1.69 -0.89
C ARG A 270 10.22 -0.88 -0.28
N GLU A 271 9.01 -1.43 -0.30
CA GLU A 271 7.81 -0.80 0.28
C GLU A 271 7.94 -0.47 1.77
N ALA A 272 8.67 -1.28 2.54
CA ALA A 272 8.92 -1.03 3.97
C ALA A 272 9.59 0.33 4.22
N TRP A 273 10.56 0.71 3.37
CA TRP A 273 11.23 2.01 3.46
C TRP A 273 10.31 3.16 3.07
N VAL A 274 9.38 2.92 2.14
CA VAL A 274 8.37 3.92 1.75
C VAL A 274 7.42 4.19 2.91
N ALA A 275 6.94 3.14 3.59
CA ALA A 275 6.10 3.28 4.77
C ALA A 275 6.80 4.05 5.90
N LEU A 276 8.07 3.74 6.15
CA LEU A 276 8.89 4.47 7.14
C LEU A 276 9.10 5.93 6.73
N ALA A 277 9.37 6.20 5.44
CA ALA A 277 9.52 7.57 4.94
C ALA A 277 8.24 8.39 5.11
N MET A 278 7.07 7.81 4.82
CA MET A 278 5.77 8.47 5.06
C MET A 278 5.58 8.80 6.54
N LEU A 279 5.92 7.87 7.44
CA LEU A 279 5.85 8.10 8.88
C LEU A 279 6.79 9.24 9.32
N ARG A 280 8.03 9.25 8.85
CA ARG A 280 9.03 10.28 9.21
C ARG A 280 8.64 11.66 8.69
N LEU A 281 8.13 11.76 7.46
CA LEU A 281 7.60 13.01 6.91
C LEU A 281 6.42 13.54 7.72
N LEU A 282 5.56 12.66 8.25
CA LEU A 282 4.46 13.08 9.11
C LEU A 282 4.96 13.58 10.48
N LEU A 283 5.81 12.80 11.15
CA LEU A 283 6.20 13.08 12.53
C LEU A 283 7.24 14.20 12.66
N GLU A 284 8.16 14.32 11.71
CA GLU A 284 9.28 15.26 11.80
C GLU A 284 9.07 16.51 10.95
N GLU A 285 8.36 16.39 9.82
CA GLU A 285 8.17 17.49 8.87
C GLU A 285 6.74 18.02 8.85
N GLU A 286 5.81 17.40 9.59
CA GLU A 286 4.38 17.68 9.60
C GLU A 286 3.76 17.65 8.17
N CYS A 287 4.35 16.84 7.29
CA CYS A 287 3.96 16.74 5.89
C CYS A 287 3.17 15.45 5.64
N VAL A 288 1.94 15.58 5.16
CA VAL A 288 1.15 14.44 4.66
C VAL A 288 1.51 14.20 3.20
N VAL A 289 2.26 13.14 2.93
CA VAL A 289 2.82 12.81 1.61
C VAL A 289 2.43 11.40 1.21
N GLU A 290 1.99 11.21 -0.03
CA GLU A 290 1.64 9.86 -0.52
C GLU A 290 2.89 9.00 -0.73
N GLY A 291 2.73 7.69 -0.88
CA GLY A 291 3.89 6.79 -1.03
C GLY A 291 4.81 7.18 -2.20
N ALA A 292 4.26 7.60 -3.34
CA ALA A 292 5.04 8.04 -4.50
C ALA A 292 5.87 9.32 -4.21
N GLY A 293 5.35 10.21 -3.37
CA GLY A 293 6.08 11.40 -2.93
C GLY A 293 7.13 11.11 -1.86
N ALA A 294 6.98 10.02 -1.10
CA ALA A 294 7.91 9.67 -0.02
C ALA A 294 9.12 8.83 -0.49
N VAL A 295 9.12 8.27 -1.71
CA VAL A 295 10.17 7.32 -2.14
C VAL A 295 11.58 7.92 -2.16
N GLY A 296 11.71 9.22 -2.41
CA GLY A 296 13.03 9.86 -2.39
C GLY A 296 13.66 9.83 -0.99
N LEU A 297 12.88 10.06 0.06
CA LEU A 297 13.34 9.89 1.44
C LEU A 297 13.54 8.41 1.78
N ALA A 298 12.71 7.52 1.25
CA ALA A 298 12.90 6.07 1.42
C ALA A 298 14.27 5.59 0.89
N ALA A 299 14.75 6.18 -0.22
CA ALA A 299 16.08 5.88 -0.75
C ALA A 299 17.20 6.33 0.22
N VAL A 300 17.07 7.53 0.81
CA VAL A 300 17.99 8.03 1.84
C VAL A 300 17.99 7.09 3.06
N LEU A 301 16.82 6.79 3.62
CA LEU A 301 16.65 5.93 4.80
C LEU A 301 17.18 4.50 4.59
N SER A 302 17.08 3.98 3.37
CA SER A 302 17.60 2.65 3.04
C SER A 302 19.14 2.57 2.98
N GLY A 303 19.84 3.71 3.12
CA GLY A 303 21.31 3.80 3.05
C GLY A 303 21.87 3.70 1.63
N GLN A 304 21.01 3.60 0.61
CA GLN A 304 21.42 3.51 -0.80
C GLN A 304 22.04 4.80 -1.35
N LEU A 305 22.02 5.88 -0.58
CA LEU A 305 22.56 7.20 -0.94
C LEU A 305 23.68 7.68 -0.01
N ASN A 306 24.33 6.76 0.73
CA ASN A 306 25.36 7.08 1.72
C ASN A 306 26.59 7.82 1.14
N GLU A 307 26.84 7.75 -0.17
CA GLU A 307 27.89 8.51 -0.85
C GLU A 307 27.63 10.04 -0.86
N PHE A 308 26.43 10.47 -0.46
CA PHE A 308 26.05 11.87 -0.29
C PHE A 308 26.05 12.35 1.16
N LYS A 309 26.63 11.56 2.08
CA LYS A 309 26.84 12.04 3.45
C LYS A 309 27.60 13.36 3.48
N LYS A 310 27.14 14.29 4.32
CA LYS A 310 27.63 15.68 4.45
C LYS A 310 27.52 16.52 3.18
N LYS A 311 26.84 16.03 2.15
CA LYS A 311 26.54 16.77 0.92
C LYS A 311 25.13 17.34 0.96
N ARG A 312 24.86 18.27 0.05
CA ARG A 312 23.56 18.92 -0.14
C ARG A 312 22.70 18.12 -1.09
N VAL A 313 21.63 17.52 -0.56
CA VAL A 313 20.74 16.63 -1.31
C VAL A 313 19.33 17.19 -1.30
N VAL A 314 18.71 17.26 -2.47
CA VAL A 314 17.31 17.67 -2.61
C VAL A 314 16.45 16.46 -2.93
N VAL A 315 15.44 16.20 -2.10
CA VAL A 315 14.44 15.14 -2.29
C VAL A 315 13.14 15.76 -2.77
N LEU A 316 12.58 15.24 -3.87
CA LEU A 316 11.28 15.66 -4.35
C LEU A 316 10.14 14.95 -3.62
N LEU A 317 9.30 15.73 -2.94
CA LEU A 317 8.04 15.27 -2.36
C LEU A 317 6.92 15.49 -3.38
N SER A 318 6.75 14.51 -4.28
CA SER A 318 6.02 14.70 -5.54
C SER A 318 4.49 14.83 -5.41
N GLY A 319 3.87 14.30 -4.36
CA GLY A 319 2.41 14.36 -4.20
C GLY A 319 1.87 13.89 -2.84
N SER A 320 0.58 14.14 -2.60
CA SER A 320 -0.12 13.86 -1.33
C SER A 320 -1.52 13.25 -1.49
N ASN A 321 -1.92 12.77 -2.68
CA ASN A 321 -3.28 12.30 -2.94
C ASN A 321 -3.50 10.82 -2.57
N THR A 322 -3.32 10.52 -1.29
CA THR A 322 -3.64 9.22 -0.68
C THR A 322 -4.99 9.28 0.04
N ASP A 323 -5.73 8.18 0.07
CA ASP A 323 -6.91 8.08 0.94
C ASP A 323 -6.51 7.84 2.40
N ALA A 324 -7.35 8.28 3.34
CA ALA A 324 -7.05 8.23 4.76
C ALA A 324 -6.85 6.79 5.28
N ALA A 325 -7.58 5.81 4.74
CA ALA A 325 -7.47 4.43 5.17
C ALA A 325 -6.15 3.78 4.68
N ALA A 326 -5.76 4.03 3.43
CA ALA A 326 -4.46 3.62 2.91
C ALA A 326 -3.31 4.31 3.64
N TYR A 327 -3.46 5.59 3.97
CA TYR A 327 -2.47 6.33 4.74
C TYR A 327 -2.30 5.75 6.15
N GLY A 328 -3.40 5.50 6.87
CA GLY A 328 -3.36 4.86 8.20
C GLY A 328 -2.63 3.51 8.18
N ARG A 329 -2.95 2.64 7.21
CA ARG A 329 -2.23 1.36 7.02
C ARG A 329 -0.75 1.56 6.70
N ALA A 330 -0.38 2.62 5.99
CA ALA A 330 1.01 2.94 5.70
C ALA A 330 1.76 3.36 6.98
N LEU A 331 1.12 4.16 7.84
CA LEU A 331 1.69 4.59 9.12
C LEU A 331 1.88 3.40 10.07
N GLU A 332 0.89 2.50 10.17
CA GLU A 332 1.02 1.24 10.94
C GLU A 332 2.23 0.41 10.50
N ARG A 333 2.41 0.26 9.18
CA ARG A 333 3.58 -0.42 8.61
C ARG A 333 4.88 0.31 8.94
N GLY A 334 4.90 1.63 8.87
CA GLY A 334 6.06 2.45 9.23
C GLY A 334 6.46 2.25 10.69
N MET A 335 5.49 2.26 11.61
CA MET A 335 5.70 2.03 13.04
C MET A 335 6.23 0.62 13.31
N ALA A 336 5.73 -0.38 12.56
CA ALA A 336 6.26 -1.75 12.64
C ALA A 336 7.72 -1.86 12.18
N VAL A 337 8.10 -1.15 11.10
CA VAL A 337 9.49 -1.12 10.60
C VAL A 337 10.44 -0.50 11.63
N GLU A 338 10.00 0.54 12.32
CA GLU A 338 10.76 1.18 13.40
C GLU A 338 10.79 0.34 14.70
N ARG A 339 10.20 -0.86 14.70
CA ARG A 339 10.01 -1.73 15.87
C ARG A 339 9.22 -1.08 17.00
N ARG A 340 8.45 -0.02 16.70
CA ARG A 340 7.46 0.57 17.61
C ARG A 340 6.19 -0.28 17.69
N LEU A 341 5.95 -1.15 16.71
CA LEU A 341 4.91 -2.17 16.73
C LEU A 341 5.51 -3.54 16.47
N LEU A 342 5.17 -4.51 17.32
CA LEU A 342 5.47 -5.92 17.15
C LEU A 342 4.17 -6.68 16.88
N ARG A 343 4.21 -7.64 15.96
CA ARG A 343 3.09 -8.54 15.68
C ARG A 343 3.53 -9.98 15.95
N GLU A 344 2.82 -10.65 16.84
CA GLU A 344 3.04 -12.05 17.21
C GLU A 344 1.72 -12.80 17.07
N ASP A 345 1.75 -14.01 16.51
CA ASP A 345 0.60 -14.90 16.40
C ASP A 345 0.75 -16.04 17.43
N HIS A 346 -0.22 -16.18 18.32
CA HIS A 346 -0.21 -17.21 19.37
C HIS A 346 -1.56 -17.92 19.48
N ASP A 347 -1.54 -19.17 19.95
CA ASP A 347 -2.73 -19.81 20.47
C ASP A 347 -3.14 -19.17 21.81
N VAL A 348 -4.32 -19.53 22.33
CA VAL A 348 -4.88 -18.89 23.52
C VAL A 348 -3.93 -19.02 24.73
N CYS A 349 -3.31 -20.19 24.91
CA CYS A 349 -2.37 -20.43 26.00
C CYS A 349 -1.09 -19.61 25.83
N GLY A 350 -0.53 -19.57 24.62
CA GLY A 350 0.66 -18.78 24.28
C GLY A 350 0.44 -17.27 24.43
N ALA A 351 -0.77 -16.78 24.11
CA ALA A 351 -1.12 -15.38 24.28
C ALA A 351 -1.12 -14.96 25.76
N ILE A 352 -1.63 -15.79 26.67
CA ILE A 352 -1.60 -15.53 28.11
C ILE A 352 -0.16 -15.41 28.61
N THR A 353 0.70 -16.37 28.24
CA THR A 353 2.13 -16.33 28.60
C THR A 353 2.86 -15.15 27.98
N LEU A 354 2.47 -14.72 26.77
CA LEU A 354 3.00 -13.50 26.16
C LEU A 354 2.60 -12.27 26.97
N PHE A 355 1.35 -12.13 27.41
CA PHE A 355 0.91 -10.99 28.21
C PHE A 355 1.66 -10.87 29.54
N GLU A 356 1.90 -11.98 30.24
CA GLU A 356 2.72 -11.98 31.46
C GLU A 356 4.17 -11.51 31.20
N LYS A 357 4.71 -11.80 30.02
CA LYS A 357 6.05 -11.31 29.62
C LYS A 357 6.00 -9.83 29.23
N LEU A 358 4.97 -9.39 28.53
CA LEU A 358 4.80 -8.00 28.13
C LEU A 358 4.61 -7.09 29.35
N GLU A 359 3.83 -7.52 30.35
CA GLU A 359 3.68 -6.80 31.62
C GLU A 359 5.03 -6.63 32.34
N LYS A 360 5.86 -7.68 32.37
CA LYS A 360 7.21 -7.59 32.96
C LYS A 360 8.16 -6.66 32.21
N LEU A 361 7.91 -6.44 30.92
CA LEU A 361 8.69 -5.56 30.06
C LEU A 361 8.08 -4.15 29.96
N ASP A 362 6.99 -3.88 30.69
CA ASP A 362 6.21 -2.64 30.63
C ASP A 362 5.75 -2.27 29.21
N LEU A 363 5.47 -3.29 28.39
CA LEU A 363 5.10 -3.12 26.99
C LEU A 363 3.59 -3.01 26.80
N ASN A 364 3.24 -2.10 25.89
CA ASN A 364 1.88 -1.77 25.55
C ASN A 364 1.38 -2.58 24.33
N VAL A 365 0.16 -3.10 24.43
CA VAL A 365 -0.51 -3.95 23.43
C VAL A 365 -1.50 -3.12 22.62
N HIS A 366 -1.12 -2.67 21.44
CA HIS A 366 -1.97 -1.77 20.64
C HIS A 366 -3.24 -2.43 20.07
N GLN A 367 -3.12 -3.64 19.50
CA GLN A 367 -4.24 -4.40 18.93
C GLN A 367 -4.13 -5.92 19.15
N ILE A 368 -5.26 -6.58 19.41
CA ILE A 368 -5.45 -8.04 19.52
C ILE A 368 -6.59 -8.36 18.56
N MET A 369 -6.31 -9.29 17.66
CA MET A 369 -7.31 -9.84 16.75
C MET A 369 -7.43 -11.32 17.06
N SER A 370 -8.63 -11.77 17.43
CA SER A 370 -8.91 -13.17 17.73
C SER A 370 -9.84 -13.73 16.66
N GLU A 371 -9.41 -14.81 16.02
CA GLU A 371 -10.23 -15.55 15.06
C GLU A 371 -10.40 -16.99 15.56
N CYS A 372 -11.65 -17.44 15.60
CA CYS A 372 -11.96 -18.84 15.92
C CYS A 372 -11.84 -19.68 14.66
N VAL A 373 -10.69 -20.32 14.48
CA VAL A 373 -10.43 -21.22 13.36
C VAL A 373 -10.84 -22.64 13.74
N TRP A 374 -11.83 -23.19 13.03
CA TRP A 374 -12.20 -24.60 13.15
C TRP A 374 -11.18 -25.44 12.37
N LEU A 375 -10.18 -25.98 13.06
CA LEU A 375 -9.23 -26.91 12.47
C LEU A 375 -9.96 -28.25 12.20
N PRO A 376 -9.91 -28.83 10.99
CA PRO A 376 -10.59 -30.10 10.67
C PRO A 376 -10.04 -31.34 11.39
N SER A 377 -9.06 -31.18 12.28
CA SER A 377 -8.29 -32.27 12.87
C SER A 377 -8.63 -32.48 14.36
N ALA A 378 -9.54 -33.43 14.59
CA ALA A 378 -9.58 -34.37 15.72
C ALA A 378 -9.88 -33.94 17.18
N TYR A 379 -10.24 -32.69 17.51
CA TYR A 379 -10.83 -32.41 18.84
C TYR A 379 -11.98 -31.40 18.76
N LYS A 380 -13.12 -31.74 19.38
CA LYS A 380 -14.28 -30.86 19.51
C LYS A 380 -14.11 -30.02 20.77
N MET A 381 -13.71 -28.76 20.64
CA MET A 381 -13.80 -27.76 21.70
C MET A 381 -15.05 -26.89 21.50
N GLU A 382 -15.91 -26.80 22.52
CA GLU A 382 -16.95 -25.78 22.63
C GLU A 382 -16.49 -24.71 23.63
N MET A 383 -16.40 -23.46 23.17
CA MET A 383 -15.98 -22.29 23.96
C MET A 383 -17.12 -21.69 24.79
N VAL A 384 -16.79 -21.03 25.90
CA VAL A 384 -17.59 -19.89 26.38
C VAL A 384 -16.72 -18.76 26.98
N ALA A 385 -16.77 -17.59 26.30
CA ALA A 385 -16.65 -16.16 26.68
C ALA A 385 -15.96 -15.72 28.00
N ARG A 386 -15.31 -14.56 28.17
CA ARG A 386 -15.00 -13.31 27.39
C ARG A 386 -14.03 -12.50 28.29
N SER A 387 -13.08 -11.74 27.75
CA SER A 387 -13.04 -10.26 27.70
C SER A 387 -11.62 -9.84 27.28
N TYR A 388 -11.48 -8.77 26.49
CA TYR A 388 -10.22 -8.41 25.83
C TYR A 388 -9.84 -6.95 26.11
N PHE A 389 -8.56 -6.73 26.45
CA PHE A 389 -7.94 -5.44 26.77
C PHE A 389 -6.71 -5.22 25.89
N LEU A 390 -6.40 -3.96 25.55
CA LEU A 390 -5.26 -3.57 24.72
C LEU A 390 -4.64 -2.26 25.26
N ILE A 391 -3.34 -2.34 25.54
CA ILE A 391 -2.50 -1.50 26.38
C ILE A 391 -1.74 -0.46 25.48
N SER A 392 -1.60 0.79 25.92
CA SER A 392 -0.95 1.91 25.20
C SER A 392 -0.15 2.74 26.19
N GLU A 393 1.02 3.23 25.79
CA GLU A 393 2.03 3.84 26.70
C GLU A 393 1.70 5.25 27.17
N ASP A 394 0.53 5.80 26.81
CA ASP A 394 0.13 7.12 27.29
C ASP A 394 -1.38 7.30 27.46
N LEU A 395 -1.68 8.01 28.54
CA LEU A 395 -2.96 8.43 29.13
C LEU A 395 -3.72 7.37 29.94
N GLY A 396 -3.40 7.41 31.24
CA GLY A 396 -3.98 6.60 32.29
C GLY A 396 -5.51 6.60 32.32
N SER A 397 -6.06 5.41 32.12
CA SER A 397 -7.30 4.99 32.76
C SER A 397 -7.30 3.47 32.91
N ILE A 398 -7.23 3.02 34.17
CA ILE A 398 -7.24 1.62 34.56
C ILE A 398 -8.70 1.20 34.82
N LEU A 399 -9.17 0.14 34.17
CA LEU A 399 -10.40 -0.57 34.54
C LEU A 399 -10.04 -2.04 34.85
N PHE A 400 -10.35 -2.50 36.07
CA PHE A 400 -10.12 -3.87 36.54
C PHE A 400 -11.34 -4.79 36.30
N PRO A 401 -11.16 -6.14 36.30
CA PRO A 401 -11.97 -7.08 35.52
C PRO A 401 -13.18 -7.70 36.26
N ALA A 402 -14.08 -8.32 35.48
CA ALA A 402 -15.04 -9.32 35.96
C ALA A 402 -14.50 -10.74 35.71
N SER A 403 -14.72 -11.64 36.66
CA SER A 403 -14.14 -13.00 36.78
C SER A 403 -14.72 -14.06 35.82
N LEU A 404 -13.98 -15.17 35.60
CA LEU A 404 -14.47 -16.41 34.97
C LEU A 404 -13.85 -17.67 35.63
N THR A 405 -14.67 -18.69 35.90
CA THR A 405 -14.29 -19.98 36.51
C THR A 405 -14.59 -21.14 35.54
N VAL A 406 -13.73 -22.16 35.47
CA VAL A 406 -13.88 -23.36 34.59
C VAL A 406 -13.92 -24.65 35.43
N ARG A 407 -14.82 -25.59 35.08
CA ARG A 407 -14.87 -26.98 35.59
C ARG A 407 -14.62 -27.99 34.47
N LEU A 408 -13.90 -29.07 34.77
CA LEU A 408 -13.65 -30.23 33.90
C LEU A 408 -14.41 -31.46 34.43
N GLY A 409 -14.91 -32.33 33.55
CA GLY A 409 -15.45 -33.64 33.93
C GLY A 409 -15.36 -34.67 32.79
N PRO A 410 -15.06 -35.96 33.07
CA PRO A 410 -14.99 -37.01 32.05
C PRO A 410 -16.36 -37.64 31.77
N HIS A 411 -16.60 -38.08 30.53
CA HIS A 411 -17.87 -38.69 30.09
C HIS A 411 -17.74 -40.22 29.98
N PRO A 412 -18.69 -41.02 30.48
CA PRO A 412 -18.89 -42.39 30.02
C PRO A 412 -20.20 -42.53 29.24
N ASN A 413 -20.15 -43.25 28.11
CA ASN A 413 -21.26 -43.85 27.35
C ASN A 413 -22.29 -42.93 26.66
N LEU A 414 -22.43 -43.03 25.32
CA LEU A 414 -23.57 -43.68 24.65
C LEU A 414 -23.60 -43.43 23.12
N PHE A 415 -23.49 -44.54 22.37
CA PHE A 415 -24.20 -44.96 21.15
C PHE A 415 -24.45 -43.99 19.97
N PHE A 416 -23.91 -44.39 18.81
CA PHE A 416 -24.35 -43.98 17.47
C PHE A 416 -25.71 -44.59 17.11
N SER A 417 -26.62 -43.78 16.56
CA SER A 417 -27.48 -44.24 15.46
C SER A 417 -27.64 -43.10 14.43
N GLN A 418 -27.42 -43.47 13.18
CA GLN A 418 -27.53 -42.64 11.98
C GLN A 418 -28.97 -42.14 11.80
N HIS A 419 -29.19 -41.00 11.15
CA HIS A 419 -30.11 -40.83 10.01
C HIS A 419 -29.87 -39.47 9.33
N TRP A 420 -29.54 -39.52 8.04
CA TRP A 420 -29.54 -38.39 7.12
C TRP A 420 -30.97 -38.00 6.73
N ARG A 421 -31.26 -36.70 6.62
CA ARG A 421 -32.22 -36.09 5.66
C ARG A 421 -32.00 -34.57 5.59
N GLY A 422 -31.94 -34.04 4.37
CA GLY A 422 -31.54 -32.66 4.06
C GLY A 422 -32.67 -31.63 3.99
N ILE A 423 -32.44 -30.61 3.14
CA ILE A 423 -33.21 -29.36 2.89
C ILE A 423 -32.76 -28.23 3.84
N GLY A 424 -32.51 -26.97 3.47
CA GLY A 424 -32.60 -26.17 2.25
C GLY A 424 -32.31 -24.70 2.65
N TYR A 425 -31.87 -23.86 1.71
CA TYR A 425 -31.48 -22.46 1.97
C TYR A 425 -32.66 -21.50 2.23
N SER A 426 -32.36 -20.45 3.00
CA SER A 426 -32.99 -19.11 3.12
C SER A 426 -34.01 -18.87 4.25
N LYS A 427 -33.63 -18.05 5.24
CA LYS A 427 -34.15 -16.70 5.52
C LYS A 427 -33.57 -16.11 6.82
N ALA A 428 -33.12 -14.86 6.71
CA ALA A 428 -33.10 -13.76 7.68
C ALA A 428 -33.11 -14.05 9.20
N LEU A 429 -32.17 -13.45 9.94
CA LEU A 429 -32.46 -12.96 11.29
C LEU A 429 -31.89 -11.56 11.53
N ARG A 430 -32.81 -10.66 11.91
CA ARG A 430 -32.63 -9.29 12.38
C ARG A 430 -31.80 -9.26 13.66
N VAL A 431 -30.94 -8.25 13.80
CA VAL A 431 -30.43 -7.79 15.09
C VAL A 431 -31.26 -6.58 15.51
N GLN A 432 -31.94 -6.68 16.65
CA GLN A 432 -32.72 -5.60 17.25
C GLN A 432 -31.92 -5.08 18.46
N LEU A 433 -31.50 -3.82 18.39
CA LEU A 433 -30.99 -3.04 19.52
C LEU A 433 -32.18 -2.47 20.29
N THR A 434 -32.19 -2.60 21.62
CA THR A 434 -33.07 -1.83 22.51
C THR A 434 -32.25 -1.03 23.51
N ASN A 435 -32.46 0.28 23.48
CA ASN A 435 -31.98 1.29 24.44
C ASN A 435 -32.71 1.19 25.79
N MET A 436 -31.99 1.42 26.88
CA MET A 436 -32.44 2.12 28.10
C MET A 436 -31.18 2.82 28.65
N GLY A 437 -31.11 4.10 29.00
CA GLY A 437 -32.08 5.01 29.60
C GLY A 437 -31.34 5.71 30.76
N VAL A 438 -31.16 7.03 30.70
CA VAL A 438 -30.34 7.85 31.60
C VAL A 438 -30.91 7.90 33.02
N ALA A 439 -30.05 7.86 34.05
CA ALA A 439 -30.33 8.45 35.36
C ALA A 439 -29.12 9.28 35.85
N LYS A 440 -29.37 10.57 36.10
CA LYS A 440 -28.42 11.58 36.56
C LYS A 440 -28.52 11.66 38.10
N GLN A 441 -27.41 11.51 38.83
CA GLN A 441 -27.27 12.14 40.15
C GLN A 441 -25.87 12.73 40.32
N ARG A 442 -25.82 14.05 40.56
CA ARG A 442 -24.65 14.80 41.01
C ARG A 442 -24.50 14.60 42.53
N LYS A 443 -23.29 14.32 43.02
CA LYS A 443 -22.76 14.94 44.25
C LYS A 443 -21.24 14.85 44.30
N LYS A 444 -20.67 15.87 44.93
CA LYS A 444 -19.27 16.29 45.02
C LYS A 444 -18.40 15.32 45.85
N GLY A 445 -17.10 15.29 45.56
CA GLY A 445 -16.05 15.13 46.58
C GLY A 445 -15.13 13.93 46.41
N THR A 446 -13.84 14.22 46.18
CA THR A 446 -12.64 13.48 46.64
C THR A 446 -12.56 11.96 46.42
N CYS A 447 -11.68 11.53 45.50
CA CYS A 447 -11.19 10.16 45.46
C CYS A 447 -9.77 10.13 46.08
N GLN A 448 -9.62 9.45 47.22
CA GLN A 448 -8.34 9.06 47.82
C GLN A 448 -7.97 7.65 47.35
N LEU A 449 -6.68 7.43 47.07
CA LEU A 449 -6.07 6.12 46.81
C LEU A 449 -6.12 5.22 48.05
N LEU A 450 -6.44 3.93 47.88
CA LEU A 450 -6.22 2.87 48.86
C LEU A 450 -5.57 1.64 48.19
N SER A 451 -4.58 1.08 48.88
CA SER A 451 -3.56 0.12 48.43
C SER A 451 -4.01 -1.35 48.38
N PHE A 452 -3.37 -2.12 47.49
CA PHE A 452 -3.40 -3.58 47.38
C PHE A 452 -2.93 -4.29 48.67
N SER A 453 -3.84 -4.77 49.51
CA SER A 453 -3.49 -5.71 50.60
C SER A 453 -4.64 -6.60 51.11
N ALA A 454 -5.68 -6.88 50.32
CA ALA A 454 -6.89 -7.57 50.81
C ALA A 454 -7.44 -8.72 49.95
N LEU A 455 -6.63 -9.37 49.10
CA LEU A 455 -7.07 -10.49 48.24
C LEU A 455 -6.21 -11.76 48.38
N LYS A 456 -5.67 -11.99 49.58
CA LYS A 456 -4.84 -13.16 49.91
C LYS A 456 -5.49 -14.14 50.90
N THR A 457 -6.82 -14.07 51.09
CA THR A 457 -7.52 -14.80 52.16
C THR A 457 -8.76 -15.58 51.71
N GLN A 458 -8.90 -15.93 50.44
CA GLN A 458 -10.01 -16.77 49.96
C GLN A 458 -9.62 -17.98 49.09
N THR A 459 -8.33 -18.28 48.95
CA THR A 459 -7.85 -19.51 48.29
C THR A 459 -7.51 -20.65 49.27
N ASP A 460 -7.50 -20.40 50.58
CA ASP A 460 -7.12 -21.41 51.60
C ASP A 460 -8.31 -22.15 52.26
N GLU A 461 -9.56 -21.85 51.90
CA GLU A 461 -10.76 -22.52 52.46
C GLU A 461 -11.37 -23.61 51.56
N VAL A 462 -10.97 -23.74 50.28
CA VAL A 462 -11.51 -24.79 49.37
C VAL A 462 -10.62 -26.05 49.32
N VAL A 463 -9.40 -26.01 49.90
CA VAL A 463 -8.47 -27.16 49.95
C VAL A 463 -8.71 -28.06 51.19
N LYS A 464 -9.72 -27.75 52.03
CA LYS A 464 -10.03 -28.52 53.25
C LYS A 464 -11.21 -29.49 53.18
N GLU A 465 -11.97 -29.54 52.07
CA GLU A 465 -13.16 -30.42 51.96
C GLU A 465 -13.02 -31.68 51.07
N GLU A 466 -11.86 -31.94 50.45
CA GLU A 466 -11.63 -33.19 49.67
C GLU A 466 -10.69 -34.21 50.36
N LYS A 467 -10.41 -34.04 51.66
CA LYS A 467 -9.57 -34.97 52.44
C LYS A 467 -10.31 -35.93 53.38
N GLU A 468 -11.64 -35.96 53.36
CA GLU A 468 -12.43 -36.89 54.19
C GLU A 468 -13.37 -37.76 53.33
N LEU A 469 -12.82 -38.63 52.48
CA LEU A 469 -13.55 -39.78 51.91
C LEU A 469 -12.60 -40.78 51.23
N GLN A 470 -11.70 -41.41 52.01
CA GLN A 470 -11.09 -42.69 51.62
C GLN A 470 -10.96 -43.60 52.85
N ASP A 471 -11.85 -44.59 52.93
CA ASP A 471 -11.80 -45.73 53.84
C ASP A 471 -10.71 -46.73 53.40
N PRO A 472 -9.74 -47.09 54.26
CA PRO A 472 -8.61 -47.94 53.91
C PRO A 472 -8.92 -49.44 54.05
N ARG A 473 -9.65 -50.04 53.10
CA ARG A 473 -9.79 -51.53 52.99
C ARG A 473 -9.83 -52.09 51.56
N THR A 474 -9.08 -51.53 50.63
CA THR A 474 -8.77 -52.19 49.35
C THR A 474 -7.29 -52.00 48.94
N SER A 475 -6.39 -52.07 49.91
CA SER A 475 -4.98 -52.39 49.68
C SER A 475 -4.77 -53.91 49.80
N LYS A 476 -4.77 -54.59 48.65
CA LYS A 476 -4.16 -55.90 48.36
C LYS A 476 -4.83 -56.43 47.09
N ILE A 477 -4.24 -56.18 45.92
CA ILE A 477 -4.33 -57.00 44.68
C ILE A 477 -3.60 -56.37 43.47
N GLN A 478 -3.13 -55.11 43.50
CA GLN A 478 -2.47 -54.49 42.33
C GLN A 478 -0.94 -54.30 42.42
N GLU A 479 -0.26 -54.99 43.34
CA GLU A 479 1.22 -54.98 43.47
C GLU A 479 1.93 -56.11 42.70
N ARG A 480 1.33 -56.64 41.62
CA ARG A 480 1.92 -57.80 40.90
C ARG A 480 2.30 -57.62 39.42
N ASN A 481 2.12 -56.44 38.82
CA ASN A 481 2.47 -56.22 37.41
C ASN A 481 3.53 -55.13 37.17
N HIS A 482 4.34 -54.81 38.19
CA HIS A 482 5.44 -53.83 38.09
C HIS A 482 6.83 -54.49 38.01
N MET A 483 6.96 -55.58 37.25
CA MET A 483 8.24 -56.20 36.88
C MET A 483 8.08 -56.91 35.53
N GLU A 484 8.24 -56.17 34.43
CA GLU A 484 8.66 -56.66 33.10
C GLU A 484 8.40 -55.56 32.06
N THR A 485 9.30 -54.57 31.97
CA THR A 485 9.64 -53.79 30.75
C THR A 485 10.70 -52.75 31.13
N VAL A 486 11.78 -53.22 31.74
CA VAL A 486 13.07 -52.51 31.80
C VAL A 486 14.10 -53.52 31.32
N ARG A 487 14.20 -53.64 30.00
CA ARG A 487 15.31 -54.25 29.26
C ARG A 487 15.11 -53.86 27.80
N ASP A 488 16.21 -53.50 27.17
CA ASP A 488 16.36 -53.20 25.75
C ASP A 488 15.97 -51.79 25.30
N ASN A 489 16.86 -50.83 25.60
CA ASN A 489 17.28 -49.84 24.61
C ASN A 489 18.60 -49.16 25.04
N GLN A 490 19.70 -49.89 24.85
CA GLN A 490 21.05 -49.33 24.72
C GLN A 490 21.72 -49.99 23.50
N LYS A 491 21.97 -49.22 22.44
CA LYS A 491 23.26 -49.09 21.72
C LYS A 491 23.11 -48.67 20.24
N ALA A 492 24.02 -47.76 19.87
CA ALA A 492 24.72 -47.59 18.59
C ALA A 492 24.27 -46.49 17.59
N THR A 493 25.16 -45.52 17.43
CA THR A 493 25.42 -44.66 16.25
C THR A 493 26.62 -45.25 15.45
N PRO A 494 27.21 -44.59 14.40
CA PRO A 494 26.73 -44.21 13.05
C PRO A 494 27.69 -44.70 11.90
N LYS A 495 27.35 -44.56 10.59
CA LYS A 495 28.28 -44.21 9.43
C LYS A 495 27.74 -44.42 7.99
N ASN A 496 28.08 -43.44 7.13
CA ASN A 496 28.52 -43.41 5.70
C ASN A 496 27.67 -43.88 4.47
N VAL A 497 27.45 -42.91 3.55
CA VAL A 497 27.80 -42.80 2.10
C VAL A 497 27.50 -43.97 1.13
N GLN A 498 26.67 -43.77 0.08
CA GLN A 498 27.01 -43.64 -1.37
C GLN A 498 25.80 -43.82 -2.33
N ASP A 499 25.90 -43.23 -3.53
CA ASP A 499 24.94 -43.11 -4.66
C ASP A 499 24.28 -44.41 -5.19
N VAL A 500 23.02 -44.32 -5.68
CA VAL A 500 22.50 -44.97 -6.91
C VAL A 500 21.29 -44.18 -7.44
N GLY A 501 21.19 -44.00 -8.76
CA GLY A 501 20.25 -43.09 -9.42
C GLY A 501 18.94 -43.67 -9.99
N ALA A 502 18.26 -42.75 -10.68
CA ALA A 502 17.37 -42.91 -11.84
C ALA A 502 15.94 -43.53 -11.70
N ILE A 503 14.97 -42.64 -11.99
CA ILE A 503 13.70 -42.82 -12.74
C ILE A 503 12.53 -43.53 -12.01
N GLU A 504 11.44 -42.78 -11.73
CA GLU A 504 10.12 -43.01 -12.33
C GLU A 504 9.13 -41.87 -12.01
N GLU A 505 8.14 -41.76 -12.88
CA GLU A 505 7.32 -40.59 -13.21
C GLU A 505 6.17 -40.32 -12.23
N THR A 506 5.79 -39.05 -12.06
CA THR A 506 4.48 -38.65 -11.54
C THR A 506 3.82 -37.59 -12.44
N PRO A 507 2.48 -37.57 -12.56
CA PRO A 507 1.80 -37.05 -13.75
C PRO A 507 1.56 -35.53 -13.70
N LYS A 508 1.69 -34.90 -14.88
CA LYS A 508 1.30 -33.51 -15.14
C LYS A 508 -0.22 -33.31 -14.99
N PRO A 509 -0.70 -32.22 -14.37
CA PRO A 509 -2.10 -31.82 -14.45
C PRO A 509 -2.43 -31.29 -15.85
N VAL A 510 -3.44 -31.89 -16.47
CA VAL A 510 -4.00 -31.52 -17.77
C VAL A 510 -4.76 -30.19 -17.64
N HIS A 511 -4.24 -29.12 -18.23
CA HIS A 511 -5.01 -27.90 -18.47
C HIS A 511 -5.87 -28.06 -19.73
N VAL A 512 -7.19 -28.18 -19.54
CA VAL A 512 -8.16 -28.10 -20.64
C VAL A 512 -8.31 -26.63 -21.06
N ALA A 513 -7.65 -26.25 -22.14
CA ALA A 513 -7.81 -24.95 -22.79
C ALA A 513 -9.15 -24.89 -23.56
N MET A 514 -10.09 -24.05 -23.12
CA MET A 514 -11.27 -23.70 -23.92
C MET A 514 -10.92 -22.63 -24.97
N LYS A 515 -11.15 -22.94 -26.26
CA LYS A 515 -10.89 -22.03 -27.39
C LYS A 515 -11.90 -20.85 -27.44
N PRO A 516 -11.49 -19.64 -27.89
CA PRO A 516 -12.23 -18.38 -27.69
C PRO A 516 -13.35 -18.11 -28.73
N LYS A 517 -13.94 -19.14 -29.34
CA LYS A 517 -15.00 -18.97 -30.37
C LYS A 517 -16.43 -19.24 -29.87
N LYS A 518 -16.62 -19.74 -28.64
CA LYS A 518 -17.96 -20.03 -28.09
C LYS A 518 -18.57 -18.92 -27.22
N PHE A 519 -17.80 -17.90 -26.84
CA PHE A 519 -18.30 -16.80 -26.00
C PHE A 519 -19.10 -15.75 -26.79
N LEU A 520 -18.75 -15.51 -28.07
CA LEU A 520 -19.43 -14.53 -28.92
C LEU A 520 -20.82 -14.99 -29.43
N ALA A 521 -21.07 -16.30 -29.49
CA ALA A 521 -22.36 -16.83 -29.94
C ALA A 521 -23.45 -16.79 -28.84
N LEU A 522 -23.05 -16.78 -27.57
CA LEU A 522 -23.98 -16.78 -26.44
C LEU A 522 -24.56 -15.38 -26.17
N ASN A 523 -23.78 -14.32 -26.38
CA ASN A 523 -24.22 -12.94 -26.19
C ASN A 523 -25.17 -12.41 -27.27
N ARG A 524 -25.14 -12.95 -28.49
CA ARG A 524 -26.13 -12.63 -29.54
C ARG A 524 -27.51 -13.29 -29.33
N LYS A 525 -27.58 -14.41 -28.61
CA LYS A 525 -28.87 -15.07 -28.27
C LYS A 525 -29.57 -14.43 -27.06
N LEU A 526 -28.83 -13.78 -26.15
CA LEU A 526 -29.40 -13.13 -24.96
C LEU A 526 -29.93 -11.71 -25.25
N THR A 527 -29.43 -11.02 -26.27
CA THR A 527 -29.92 -9.70 -26.68
C THR A 527 -31.17 -9.75 -27.58
N ALA A 528 -31.41 -10.85 -28.29
CA ALA A 528 -32.63 -11.04 -29.08
C ALA A 528 -33.89 -11.37 -28.23
N LYS A 529 -33.72 -11.87 -26.99
CA LYS A 529 -34.83 -12.31 -26.13
C LYS A 529 -35.37 -11.22 -25.17
N LYS A 530 -34.82 -10.00 -25.22
CA LYS A 530 -35.27 -8.83 -24.44
C LYS A 530 -36.12 -7.82 -25.23
N ARG A 531 -36.50 -8.15 -26.48
CA ARG A 531 -37.40 -7.33 -27.31
C ARG A 531 -38.75 -7.96 -27.63
N SER A 532 -39.13 -9.06 -26.95
CA SER A 532 -40.50 -9.55 -26.98
C SER A 532 -40.93 -10.02 -25.59
N LYS A 533 -41.37 -9.07 -24.76
CA LYS A 533 -42.35 -9.24 -23.69
C LYS A 533 -42.72 -7.87 -23.15
#